data_AF-A0A3C0KAR0-F1
#
_entry.id   AF-A0A3C0KAR0-F1
#
_cell.length_a   1.000
_cell.length_b   1.000
_cell.length_c   1.000
_cell.angle_alpha   90.00
_cell.angle_beta   90.00
_cell.angle_gamma   90.00
#
_symmetry.space_group_name_H-M   'P 1'
#
loop_
_entity.id
_entity.type
_entity.pdbx_description
1 polymer ?
#
loop_
_entity_poly.entity_id
_entity_poly.type
_entity_poly.pdbx_seq_one_letter_code
_entity_poly.pdbx_strand_id
1 'polypeptide(L)'
;GAVCAYLETWHLDIEEFLELRKNTGDDRRRTHDMNTANWIPDLFMKRVMDKGDWTLFSPSSVPDLHDLFGADFERAYVAYEEKAARGEIQPSKKIPAVDLWRKMLSMLFETGHPWITFK
;
A
#
# COMPACT_ATOMS: atom_id res chain seq x y z
N GLY A 1 -3.62 10.08 23.70
CA GLY A 1 -3.28 8.64 23.70
C GLY A 1 -2.56 8.32 22.41
N ALA A 2 -1.62 7.38 22.40
CA ALA A 2 -0.92 7.01 21.18
C ALA A 2 -1.74 5.95 20.43
N VAL A 3 -1.94 6.15 19.13
CA VAL A 3 -2.61 5.21 18.22
C VAL A 3 -1.78 5.08 16.95
N CYS A 4 -1.81 3.89 16.35
CA CYS A 4 -1.14 3.61 15.08
C CYS A 4 -2.14 3.02 14.08
N ALA A 5 -2.26 3.65 12.92
CA ALA A 5 -3.01 3.11 11.79
C ALA A 5 -2.11 2.22 10.95
N TYR A 6 -2.61 1.03 10.59
CA TYR A 6 -1.95 0.11 9.67
C TYR A 6 -2.69 0.11 8.35
N LEU A 7 -1.96 0.10 7.23
CA LEU A 7 -2.55 0.02 5.90
C LEU A 7 -1.76 -0.96 5.02
N GLU A 8 -2.48 -1.81 4.28
CA GLU A 8 -1.85 -2.73 3.34
C GLU A 8 -1.37 -2.03 2.08
N THR A 9 -0.23 -2.50 1.55
CA THR A 9 0.49 -1.84 0.44
C THR A 9 -0.25 -1.84 -0.90
N TRP A 10 -1.30 -2.66 -1.06
CA TRP A 10 -2.15 -2.66 -2.26
C TRP A 10 -3.34 -1.70 -2.18
N HIS A 11 -3.54 -1.01 -1.05
CA HIS A 11 -4.67 -0.09 -0.89
C HIS A 11 -4.55 1.11 -1.85
N LEU A 12 -5.66 1.53 -2.47
CA LEU A 12 -5.66 2.64 -3.43
C LEU A 12 -5.10 3.95 -2.87
N ASP A 13 -5.40 4.23 -1.60
CA ASP A 13 -4.95 5.45 -0.90
C ASP A 13 -3.55 5.33 -0.30
N ILE A 14 -2.78 4.26 -0.59
CA ILE A 14 -1.46 4.05 0.00
C ILE A 14 -0.52 5.23 -0.23
N GLU A 15 -0.54 5.84 -1.42
CA GLU A 15 0.33 6.96 -1.75
C GLU A 15 0.03 8.21 -0.93
N GLU A 16 -1.23 8.42 -0.53
CA GLU A 16 -1.64 9.52 0.34
C GLU A 16 -1.30 9.19 1.80
N PHE A 17 -1.50 7.94 2.21
CA PHE A 17 -1.19 7.44 3.54
C PHE A 17 0.29 7.65 3.90
N LEU A 18 1.21 7.43 2.95
CA LEU A 18 2.64 7.67 3.14
C LEU A 18 2.98 9.12 3.51
N GLU A 19 2.12 10.09 3.19
CA GLU A 19 2.40 11.52 3.36
C GLU A 19 1.72 12.15 4.58
N LEU A 20 0.95 11.37 5.35
CA LEU A 20 0.14 11.86 6.47
C LEU A 20 0.96 12.55 7.58
N ARG A 21 2.26 12.27 7.67
CA ARG A 21 3.18 12.81 8.69
C ARG A 21 4.16 13.86 8.19
N LYS A 22 4.01 14.34 6.95
CA LYS A 22 4.80 15.47 6.45
C LYS A 22 4.51 16.73 7.27
N ASN A 23 5.55 17.54 7.52
CA ASN A 23 5.42 18.80 8.27
C ASN A 23 4.81 19.94 7.44
N THR A 24 4.75 19.82 6.12
CA THR A 24 4.23 20.85 5.20
C THR A 24 3.21 20.25 4.23
N GLY A 25 2.39 21.12 3.62
CA GLY A 25 1.34 20.76 2.64
C GLY A 25 -0.04 21.19 3.12
N ASP A 26 -1.09 20.59 2.54
CA ASP A 26 -2.47 20.85 2.99
C ASP A 26 -2.74 20.13 4.32
N ASP A 27 -2.99 20.90 5.38
CA ASP A 27 -3.29 20.41 6.73
C ASP A 27 -4.46 19.42 6.76
N ARG A 28 -5.41 19.51 5.82
CA ARG A 28 -6.52 18.55 5.71
C ARG A 28 -6.08 17.13 5.38
N ARG A 29 -4.84 16.96 4.93
CA ARG A 29 -4.22 15.68 4.54
C ARG A 29 -3.11 15.28 5.51
N ARG A 30 -3.16 15.74 6.76
CA ARG A 30 -2.16 15.47 7.79
C ARG A 30 -2.80 14.90 9.05
N THR A 31 -2.07 14.00 9.71
CA THR A 31 -2.47 13.41 11.00
C THR A 31 -1.27 13.42 11.95
N HIS A 32 -0.85 14.62 12.37
CA HIS A 32 0.36 14.82 13.18
C HIS A 32 0.38 14.02 14.49
N ASP A 33 -0.78 13.76 15.07
CA ASP A 33 -0.93 13.06 16.36
C ASP A 33 -1.16 11.55 16.24
N MET A 34 -1.17 10.99 15.02
CA MET A 34 -1.37 9.55 14.76
C MET A 34 -0.12 8.93 14.13
N ASN A 35 0.31 7.77 14.63
CA ASN A 35 1.38 7.01 13.98
C ASN A 35 0.82 6.19 12.82
N THR A 36 1.68 5.87 11.86
CA THR A 36 1.30 5.10 10.67
C THR A 36 2.31 3.96 10.43
N ALA A 37 1.82 2.83 9.94
CA ALA A 37 2.63 1.67 9.57
C ALA A 37 2.10 1.03 8.28
N ASN A 38 3.01 0.57 7.43
CA ASN A 38 2.71 -0.26 6.26
C ASN A 38 2.62 -1.72 6.68
N TRP A 39 1.55 -2.41 6.29
CA TRP A 39 1.36 -3.85 6.45
C TRP A 39 1.67 -4.56 5.11
N ILE A 40 2.90 -5.01 4.95
CA ILE A 40 3.47 -5.37 3.65
C ILE A 40 3.33 -6.88 3.40
N PRO A 41 2.61 -7.31 2.35
CA PRO A 41 2.59 -8.72 1.96
C PRO A 41 3.90 -9.12 1.28
N ASP A 42 4.34 -10.37 1.48
CA ASP A 42 5.55 -10.93 0.87
C ASP A 42 5.59 -10.73 -0.66
N LEU A 43 4.44 -10.82 -1.33
CA LEU A 43 4.34 -10.61 -2.77
C LEU A 43 4.85 -9.25 -3.21
N PHE A 44 4.60 -8.20 -2.43
CA PHE A 44 5.08 -6.86 -2.75
C PHE A 44 6.61 -6.85 -2.80
N MET A 45 7.27 -7.47 -1.82
CA MET A 45 8.73 -7.55 -1.79
C MET A 45 9.29 -8.38 -2.95
N LYS A 46 8.62 -9.48 -3.33
CA LYS A 46 8.94 -10.24 -4.56
C LYS A 46 8.88 -9.33 -5.79
N ARG A 47 7.80 -8.56 -5.95
CA ARG A 47 7.63 -7.60 -7.07
C ARG A 47 8.70 -6.51 -7.07
N VAL A 48 9.13 -6.01 -5.90
CA VAL A 48 10.25 -5.05 -5.80
C VAL A 48 11.56 -5.67 -6.29
N MET A 49 11.88 -6.89 -5.85
CA MET A 49 13.12 -7.59 -6.25
C MET A 49 13.14 -7.90 -7.75
N ASP A 50 12.01 -8.33 -8.30
CA ASP A 50 11.86 -8.69 -9.71
C ASP A 50 11.62 -7.46 -10.61
N LYS A 51 11.59 -6.25 -10.04
CA LYS A 51 11.27 -4.99 -10.73
C LYS A 51 9.94 -5.05 -11.50
N GLY A 52 8.97 -5.74 -10.93
CA GLY A 52 7.63 -5.87 -11.47
C GLY A 52 6.73 -4.69 -11.13
N ASP A 53 5.52 -4.74 -11.69
CA ASP A 53 4.45 -3.81 -11.37
C ASP A 53 3.69 -4.23 -10.10
N TRP A 54 3.00 -3.27 -9.51
CA TRP A 54 2.09 -3.41 -8.39
C TRP A 54 0.78 -2.70 -8.69
N THR A 55 -0.34 -3.38 -8.44
CA THR A 55 -1.68 -2.85 -8.68
C THR A 55 -2.34 -2.47 -7.36
N LEU A 56 -2.90 -1.27 -7.33
CA LEU A 56 -3.64 -0.72 -6.20
C LEU A 56 -5.14 -0.87 -6.42
N PHE A 57 -5.87 -1.19 -5.36
CA PHE A 57 -7.30 -1.49 -5.39
C PHE A 57 -8.07 -0.78 -4.28
N SER A 58 -9.34 -0.49 -4.53
CA SER A 58 -10.30 -0.20 -3.46
C SER A 58 -10.68 -1.50 -2.74
N PRO A 59 -10.63 -1.58 -1.39
CA PRO A 59 -11.03 -2.79 -0.65
C PRO A 59 -12.45 -3.27 -0.97
N SER A 60 -13.36 -2.36 -1.32
CA SER A 60 -14.72 -2.73 -1.72
C SER A 60 -14.80 -3.58 -2.99
N SER A 61 -13.77 -3.51 -3.86
CA SER A 61 -13.68 -4.29 -5.08
C SER A 61 -12.95 -5.63 -4.89
N VAL A 62 -12.19 -5.76 -3.80
CA VAL A 62 -11.33 -6.92 -3.47
C VAL A 62 -11.45 -7.28 -1.97
N PRO A 63 -12.67 -7.58 -1.48
CA PRO A 63 -12.98 -7.57 -0.06
C PRO A 63 -12.30 -8.69 0.76
N ASP A 64 -11.83 -9.74 0.10
CA ASP A 64 -11.18 -10.90 0.70
C ASP A 64 -9.66 -10.71 0.90
N LEU A 65 -9.01 -9.81 0.15
CA LEU A 65 -7.55 -9.66 0.20
C LEU A 65 -7.00 -9.32 1.60
N HIS A 66 -7.76 -8.58 2.40
CA HIS A 66 -7.32 -8.20 3.75
C HIS A 66 -7.17 -9.42 4.66
N ASP A 67 -8.05 -10.42 4.52
CA ASP A 67 -8.07 -11.60 5.37
C ASP A 67 -7.13 -12.72 4.86
N LEU A 68 -6.73 -12.66 3.59
CA LEU A 68 -5.83 -13.62 2.98
C LEU A 68 -4.35 -13.29 3.24
N PHE A 69 -3.52 -14.33 3.36
CA PHE A 69 -2.07 -14.23 3.55
C PHE A 69 -1.33 -15.31 2.75
N GLY A 70 -0.01 -15.16 2.62
CA GLY A 70 0.86 -16.12 1.93
C GLY A 70 0.40 -16.48 0.52
N ALA A 71 0.43 -17.78 0.20
CA ALA A 71 0.08 -18.27 -1.14
C ALA A 71 -1.37 -18.00 -1.55
N ASP A 72 -2.30 -17.89 -0.58
CA ASP A 72 -3.72 -17.65 -0.87
C ASP A 72 -3.93 -16.19 -1.27
N PHE A 73 -3.28 -15.26 -0.56
CA PHE A 73 -3.21 -13.86 -0.96
C PHE A 73 -2.62 -13.71 -2.37
N GLU A 74 -1.49 -14.38 -2.64
CA GLU A 74 -0.82 -14.28 -3.94
C GLU A 74 -1.72 -14.70 -5.11
N ARG A 75 -2.42 -15.83 -4.97
CA ARG A 75 -3.34 -16.31 -6.01
C ARG A 75 -4.52 -15.35 -6.21
N ALA A 76 -5.14 -14.89 -5.13
CA ALA A 76 -6.27 -13.96 -5.21
C ALA A 76 -5.85 -12.62 -5.81
N TYR A 77 -4.74 -12.05 -5.34
CA TYR A 77 -4.21 -10.78 -5.81
C TYR A 77 -3.93 -10.78 -7.31
N VAL A 78 -3.22 -11.80 -7.82
CA VAL A 78 -2.93 -11.92 -9.26
C VAL A 78 -4.21 -12.07 -10.09
N ALA A 79 -5.19 -12.85 -9.62
CA ALA A 79 -6.48 -12.97 -10.30
C ALA A 79 -7.24 -11.61 -10.36
N TYR A 80 -7.10 -10.77 -9.34
CA TYR A 80 -7.64 -9.41 -9.35
C TYR A 80 -6.87 -8.47 -10.28
N GLU A 81 -5.55 -8.59 -10.38
CA GLU A 81 -4.77 -7.84 -11.38
C GLU A 81 -5.24 -8.15 -12.81
N GLU A 82 -5.52 -9.42 -13.11
CA GLU A 82 -6.05 -9.82 -14.43
C GLU A 82 -7.44 -9.24 -14.70
N LYS A 83 -8.34 -9.26 -13.70
CA LYS A 83 -9.68 -8.64 -13.81
C LYS A 83 -9.58 -7.13 -14.04
N ALA A 84 -8.70 -6.44 -13.32
CA ALA A 84 -8.44 -5.01 -13.52
C ALA A 84 -7.87 -4.72 -14.91
N ALA A 85 -6.94 -5.56 -15.41
CA ALA A 85 -6.40 -5.42 -16.76
C ALA A 85 -7.46 -5.59 -17.86
N ARG A 86 -8.52 -6.38 -17.59
CA ARG A 86 -9.71 -6.50 -18.47
C ARG A 86 -10.73 -5.37 -18.29
N GLY A 87 -10.50 -4.43 -17.37
CA GLY A 87 -11.41 -3.33 -17.07
C GLY A 87 -12.61 -3.70 -16.20
N GLU A 88 -12.64 -4.91 -15.62
CA GLU A 88 -13.75 -5.39 -14.78
C GLU A 88 -13.74 -4.79 -13.37
N ILE A 89 -12.59 -4.26 -12.93
CA ILE A 89 -12.40 -3.65 -11.61
C ILE A 89 -11.94 -2.21 -11.80
N GLN A 90 -12.74 -1.28 -11.29
CA GLN A 90 -12.43 0.14 -11.23
C GLN A 90 -12.95 0.71 -9.90
N PRO A 91 -12.21 1.64 -9.25
CA PRO A 91 -10.90 2.13 -9.65
C PRO A 91 -9.77 1.13 -9.37
N SER A 92 -8.79 1.06 -10.28
CA SER A 92 -7.52 0.35 -10.08
C SER A 92 -6.36 1.17 -10.64
N LYS A 93 -5.20 1.16 -9.99
CA LYS A 93 -4.00 1.90 -10.45
C LYS A 93 -2.79 0.98 -10.46
N LYS A 94 -2.11 0.87 -11.60
CA LYS A 94 -0.85 0.11 -11.71
C LYS A 94 0.36 1.04 -11.64
N ILE A 95 1.35 0.68 -10.84
CA ILE A 95 2.60 1.43 -10.63
C ILE A 95 3.80 0.47 -10.54
N PRO A 96 5.03 0.91 -10.85
CA PRO A 96 6.21 0.10 -10.59
C PRO A 96 6.40 -0.13 -9.08
N ALA A 97 6.59 -1.39 -8.67
CA ALA A 97 6.73 -1.72 -7.24
C ALA A 97 7.95 -1.02 -6.61
N VAL A 98 9.04 -0.89 -7.38
CA VAL A 98 10.26 -0.21 -6.98
C VAL A 98 10.02 1.27 -6.67
N ASP A 99 9.11 1.94 -7.39
CA ASP A 99 8.83 3.35 -7.18
C ASP A 99 8.04 3.57 -5.89
N LEU A 100 7.04 2.71 -5.62
CA LEU A 100 6.32 2.75 -4.35
C LEU A 100 7.26 2.46 -3.18
N TRP A 101 8.13 1.46 -3.31
CA TRP A 101 9.12 1.11 -2.29
C TRP A 101 10.09 2.27 -2.00
N ARG A 102 10.61 2.92 -3.04
CA ARG A 102 11.44 4.13 -2.89
C ARG A 102 10.67 5.23 -2.15
N LYS A 103 9.41 5.47 -2.51
CA LYS A 103 8.57 6.47 -1.82
C LYS A 103 8.38 6.12 -0.33
N MET A 104 8.12 4.85 0.00
CA MET A 104 7.97 4.38 1.39
C MET A 104 9.24 4.66 2.21
N LEU A 105 10.41 4.30 1.67
CA LEU A 105 11.69 4.52 2.35
C LEU A 105 12.04 6.00 2.50
N SER A 106 11.78 6.82 1.48
CA SER A 106 11.99 8.27 1.56
C SER A 106 11.11 8.92 2.64
N MET A 107 9.83 8.53 2.74
CA MET A 107 8.94 9.07 3.79
C MET A 107 9.34 8.62 5.19
N LEU A 108 9.74 7.36 5.35
CA LEU A 108 10.28 6.85 6.61
C LEU A 108 11.53 7.65 7.02
N PHE A 109 12.42 7.96 6.08
CA PHE A 109 13.60 8.78 6.34
C PHE A 109 13.23 10.23 6.71
N GLU A 110 12.32 10.86 5.98
CA GLU A 110 11.95 12.27 6.18
C GLU A 110 11.11 12.51 7.44
N THR A 111 10.24 11.57 7.82
CA THR A 111 9.20 11.79 8.83
C THR A 111 9.21 10.77 9.97
N GLY A 112 10.05 9.74 9.90
CA GLY A 112 10.01 8.57 10.78
C GLY A 112 8.81 7.66 10.55
N HIS A 113 8.00 7.93 9.52
CA HIS A 113 6.74 7.25 9.23
C HIS A 113 6.48 7.13 7.71
N PRO A 114 5.65 6.17 7.29
CA PRO A 114 5.11 5.07 8.09
C PRO A 114 6.17 3.99 8.36
N TRP A 115 6.02 3.25 9.47
CA TRP A 115 6.87 2.09 9.75
C TRP A 115 6.71 0.97 8.72
N ILE A 116 7.67 0.05 8.70
CA ILE A 116 7.69 -1.12 7.81
C ILE A 116 7.42 -2.35 8.66
N THR A 117 6.30 -3.03 8.39
CA THR A 117 5.92 -4.29 9.03
C THR A 117 5.47 -5.29 7.98
N PHE A 118 5.70 -6.58 8.21
CA PHE A 118 5.39 -7.65 7.26
C PHE A 118 4.17 -8.44 7.72
N LYS A 119 3.23 -8.66 6.79
CA LYS A 119 1.97 -9.38 6.98
C LYS A 119 2.16 -10.88 7.07
#